data_AF-A0A5N6XWJ3-F1
#
_entry.id   AF-A0A5N6XWJ3-F1
#
_cell.length_a   1.000
_cell.length_b   1.000
_cell.length_c   1.000
_cell.angle_alpha   90.00
_cell.angle_beta   90.00
_cell.angle_gamma   90.00
#
_symmetry.space_group_name_H-M   'P 1'
#
loop_
_entity.id
_entity.type
_entity.pdbx_description
1 polymer ?
#
loop_
_entity_poly.entity_id
_entity_poly.type
_entity_poly.pdbx_seq_one_letter_code
_entity_poly.pdbx_strand_id
1 'polypeptide(L)'
;MSTSPIHYIPQSRTPQILSQEIHHIIACPHAQVPVGTTKRTNHWSFYLSTSETTCVALDCQPSHTVPSSVLVGGSKAYVILSEWNAPAGSDASLEFAVGVE
;
A
#
# COMPACT_ATOMS: atom_id res chain seq x y z
N MET A 1 -9.72 5.51 22.08
CA MET A 1 -8.45 5.80 21.37
C MET A 1 -8.77 5.95 19.90
N SER A 2 -8.50 7.10 19.29
CA SER A 2 -8.70 7.30 17.86
C SER A 2 -7.56 6.58 17.13
N THR A 3 -7.84 5.45 16.47
CA THR A 3 -6.89 4.84 15.55
C THR A 3 -7.02 5.58 14.23
N SER A 4 -6.07 6.46 13.88
CA SER A 4 -5.98 6.93 12.49
C SER A 4 -5.65 5.70 11.64
N PRO A 5 -6.54 5.25 10.74
CA PRO A 5 -6.28 4.06 9.95
C PRO A 5 -5.28 4.37 8.82
N ILE A 6 -5.04 5.65 8.53
CA ILE A 6 -4.17 6.10 7.45
C ILE A 6 -2.84 6.61 8.03
N HIS A 7 -1.75 6.11 7.46
CA HIS A 7 -0.37 6.49 7.77
C HIS A 7 0.32 7.03 6.53
N TYR A 8 1.19 8.02 6.71
CA TYR A 8 1.93 8.67 5.63
C TYR A 8 3.43 8.48 5.85
N ILE A 9 4.16 8.12 4.79
CA ILE A 9 5.61 7.90 4.85
C ILE A 9 6.29 8.68 3.71
N PRO A 10 7.14 9.68 4.02
CA PRO A 10 7.40 10.22 5.36
C PRO A 10 6.23 11.08 5.85
N GLN A 11 5.94 11.01 7.15
CA GLN A 11 4.81 11.75 7.75
C GLN A 11 4.92 13.28 7.54
N SER A 12 6.14 13.82 7.54
CA SER A 12 6.40 15.24 7.29
C SER A 12 5.96 15.71 5.90
N ARG A 13 5.78 14.80 4.95
CA ARG A 13 5.36 15.09 3.58
C ARG A 13 3.89 14.77 3.31
N THR A 14 3.08 14.58 4.36
CA THR A 14 1.63 14.35 4.23
C THR A 14 0.94 15.36 3.29
N PRO A 15 1.18 16.69 3.40
CA PRO A 15 0.55 17.65 2.48
C PRO A 15 0.93 17.41 1.01
N GLN A 16 2.19 17.06 0.75
CA GLN A 16 2.71 16.80 -0.60
C GLN A 16 2.17 15.50 -1.17
N ILE A 17 2.10 14.42 -0.37
CA ILE A 17 1.48 13.15 -0.76
C ILE A 17 0.04 13.38 -1.21
N LEU A 18 -0.70 14.22 -0.48
CA LEU A 18 -2.12 14.50 -0.76
C LEU A 18 -2.36 15.47 -1.91
N SER A 19 -1.35 16.26 -2.31
CA SER A 19 -1.49 17.28 -3.37
C SER A 19 -0.98 16.83 -4.73
N GLN A 20 -0.38 15.63 -4.84
CA GLN A 20 0.18 15.16 -6.10
C GLN A 20 -0.92 14.77 -7.09
N GLU A 21 -0.75 15.19 -8.34
CA GLU A 21 -1.56 14.71 -9.46
C GLU A 21 -1.21 13.24 -9.73
N ILE A 22 -2.23 12.42 -9.93
CA ILE A 22 -2.07 10.99 -10.24
C ILE A 22 -2.30 10.83 -11.73
N HIS A 23 -1.27 10.36 -12.45
CA HIS A 23 -1.34 10.15 -13.89
C HIS A 23 -1.96 8.80 -14.27
N HIS A 24 -1.62 7.76 -13.51
CA HIS A 24 -2.18 6.42 -13.67
C HIS A 24 -1.97 5.60 -12.40
N ILE A 25 -2.68 4.48 -12.30
CA ILE A 25 -2.58 3.56 -11.16
C ILE A 25 -2.04 2.23 -11.66
N ILE A 26 -1.01 1.72 -11.00
CA ILE A 26 -0.48 0.38 -11.24
C ILE A 26 -0.89 -0.51 -10.08
N ALA A 27 -1.74 -1.51 -10.34
CA ALA A 27 -2.05 -2.55 -9.35
C ALA A 27 -1.04 -3.69 -9.48
N CYS A 28 -0.32 -4.01 -8.40
CA CYS A 28 0.75 -5.00 -8.41
C CYS A 28 0.56 -6.05 -7.32
N PRO A 29 0.55 -7.36 -7.66
CA PRO A 29 0.80 -8.40 -6.68
C PRO A 29 2.29 -8.44 -6.33
N HIS A 30 2.57 -8.65 -5.05
CA HIS A 30 3.92 -8.89 -4.54
C HIS A 30 4.17 -10.39 -4.38
N ALA A 31 5.46 -10.74 -4.29
CA ALA A 31 5.88 -12.10 -4.01
C ALA A 31 5.23 -12.60 -2.71
N GLN A 32 4.62 -13.78 -2.77
CA GLN A 32 3.96 -14.35 -1.61
C GLN A 32 4.96 -14.72 -0.53
N VAL A 33 4.81 -14.15 0.67
CA VAL A 33 5.67 -14.43 1.82
C VAL A 33 5.06 -15.59 2.63
N PRO A 34 5.85 -16.59 3.05
CA PRO A 34 5.35 -17.66 3.93
C PRO A 34 4.79 -17.11 5.25
N VAL A 35 3.64 -17.62 5.67
CA VAL A 35 3.04 -17.36 6.99
C VAL A 35 2.83 -18.72 7.67
N GLY A 36 3.71 -19.07 8.61
CA GLY A 36 3.73 -20.41 9.20
C GLY A 36 4.15 -21.48 8.18
N THR A 37 3.67 -22.72 8.36
CA THR A 37 4.16 -23.88 7.62
C THR A 37 3.39 -24.19 6.33
N THR A 38 2.14 -23.73 6.20
CA THR A 38 1.25 -24.12 5.10
C THR A 38 0.58 -22.95 4.39
N LYS A 39 0.74 -21.72 4.87
CA LYS A 39 0.06 -20.54 4.33
C LYS A 39 1.07 -19.57 3.73
N ARG A 40 0.62 -18.75 2.79
CA ARG A 40 1.39 -17.65 2.21
C ARG A 40 0.52 -16.40 2.16
N THR A 41 1.14 -15.22 2.22
CA THR A 41 0.43 -13.94 2.06
C THR A 41 0.03 -13.73 0.60
N ASN A 42 -1.10 -13.06 0.40
CA ASN A 42 -1.47 -12.44 -0.87
C ASN A 42 -1.36 -10.92 -0.72
N HIS A 43 -0.15 -10.40 -0.85
CA HIS A 43 0.09 -8.96 -0.71
C HIS A 43 -0.06 -8.27 -2.07
N TRP A 44 -0.78 -7.14 -2.05
CA TRP A 44 -1.02 -6.28 -3.20
C TRP A 44 -0.75 -4.85 -2.80
N SER A 45 -0.11 -4.09 -3.68
CA SER A 45 0.04 -2.64 -3.55
C SER A 45 -0.44 -1.94 -4.82
N PHE A 46 -0.91 -0.71 -4.65
CA PHE A 46 -1.25 0.17 -5.76
C PHE A 46 -0.22 1.29 -5.81
N TYR A 47 0.44 1.45 -6.95
CA TYR A 47 1.37 2.55 -7.18
C TYR A 47 0.66 3.65 -7.95
N LEU A 48 0.44 4.78 -7.29
CA LEU A 48 -0.18 5.97 -7.86
C LEU A 48 0.94 6.78 -8.53
N SER A 49 1.07 6.68 -9.85
CA SER A 49 2.15 7.34 -10.58
C SER A 49 1.97 8.86 -10.50
N THR A 50 3.02 9.57 -10.05
CA THR A 50 3.02 11.04 -9.93
C THR A 50 4.06 11.70 -10.83
N SER A 51 4.92 10.91 -11.46
CA SER A 51 5.72 11.26 -12.63
C SER A 51 6.17 9.96 -13.33
N GLU A 52 7.00 10.05 -14.38
CA GLU A 52 7.65 8.89 -15.00
C GLU A 52 8.58 8.11 -14.04
N THR A 53 9.01 8.72 -12.93
CA THR A 53 10.02 8.15 -12.02
C THR A 53 9.60 8.11 -10.55
N THR A 54 8.41 8.61 -10.22
CA THR A 54 7.93 8.73 -8.84
C THR A 54 6.50 8.23 -8.73
N CYS A 55 6.18 7.70 -7.56
CA CYS A 55 4.82 7.32 -7.23
C CYS A 55 4.53 7.51 -5.74
N VAL A 56 3.25 7.46 -5.41
CA VAL A 56 2.78 7.20 -4.05
C VAL A 56 2.31 5.75 -3.99
N ALA A 57 2.99 4.91 -3.21
CA ALA A 57 2.57 3.56 -2.94
C ALA A 57 1.43 3.56 -1.91
N LEU A 58 0.29 3.01 -2.29
CA LEU A 58 -0.84 2.71 -1.42
C LEU A 58 -0.75 1.24 -1.05
N ASP A 59 -0.54 1.00 0.24
CA ASP A 59 -0.41 -0.34 0.81
C ASP A 59 -1.43 -0.54 1.95
N CYS A 60 -1.87 -1.78 2.14
CA CYS A 60 -2.76 -2.17 3.22
C CYS A 60 -2.08 -3.27 4.06
N GLN A 61 -1.68 -2.92 5.27
CA GLN A 61 -0.95 -3.83 6.15
C GLN A 61 -1.74 -4.16 7.42
N PRO A 62 -1.78 -5.45 7.83
CA PRO A 62 -2.37 -5.81 9.11
C PRO A 62 -1.66 -5.09 10.27
N SER A 63 -2.44 -4.50 11.18
CA SER A 63 -1.89 -3.81 12.36
C SER A 63 -1.23 -4.75 13.36
N HIS A 64 -1.67 -6.02 13.41
CA HIS A 64 -1.33 -7.06 14.40
C HIS A 64 -1.54 -6.69 15.88
N THR A 65 -1.91 -5.45 16.17
CA THR A 65 -2.03 -4.86 17.51
C THR A 65 -3.47 -4.46 17.81
N VAL A 66 -4.28 -4.22 16.78
CA VAL A 66 -5.70 -3.91 16.94
C VAL A 66 -6.54 -5.09 16.47
N PRO A 67 -7.26 -5.79 17.38
CA PRO A 67 -8.09 -6.93 17.01
C PRO A 67 -9.16 -6.57 15.98
N SER A 68 -9.47 -7.51 15.10
CA SER A 68 -10.59 -7.38 14.17
C SER A 68 -11.92 -7.32 14.94
N SER A 69 -12.86 -6.54 14.41
CA SER A 69 -14.25 -6.49 14.90
C SER A 69 -15.17 -7.50 14.23
N VAL A 70 -14.68 -8.23 13.21
CA VAL A 70 -15.48 -9.16 12.39
C VAL A 70 -14.85 -10.55 12.33
N LEU A 71 -13.53 -10.63 12.14
CA LEU A 71 -12.83 -11.89 11.94
C LEU A 71 -12.19 -12.37 13.25
N VAL A 72 -12.63 -13.53 13.74
CA VAL A 72 -12.01 -14.17 14.91
C VAL A 72 -10.53 -14.46 14.63
N GLY A 73 -9.65 -13.98 15.52
CA GLY A 73 -8.20 -14.10 15.35
C GLY A 73 -7.60 -13.19 14.28
N GLY A 74 -8.38 -12.30 13.67
CA GLY A 74 -7.91 -11.29 12.72
C GLY A 74 -7.48 -10.00 13.40
N SER A 75 -6.89 -9.09 12.62
CA SER A 75 -6.58 -7.72 13.04
C SER A 75 -7.23 -6.69 12.12
N LYS A 76 -7.40 -5.45 12.59
CA LYS A 76 -7.60 -4.31 11.69
C LYS A 76 -6.33 -4.07 10.87
N ALA A 77 -6.46 -3.34 9.77
CA ALA A 77 -5.35 -2.96 8.91
C ALA A 77 -5.13 -1.44 8.92
N TYR A 78 -3.90 -1.05 8.61
CA TYR A 78 -3.53 0.32 8.27
C TYR A 78 -3.48 0.47 6.76
N VAL A 79 -3.96 1.61 6.27
CA VAL A 79 -3.68 2.08 4.92
C VAL A 79 -2.44 2.97 5.01
N ILE A 80 -1.42 2.65 4.24
CA ILE A 80 -0.13 3.35 4.26
C ILE A 80 0.06 3.99 2.90
N LEU A 81 0.26 5.30 2.88
CA LEU A 81 0.60 6.08 1.70
C LEU A 81 2.07 6.50 1.80
N SER A 82 2.89 5.93 0.92
CA SER A 82 4.35 6.15 0.96
C SER A 82 4.81 6.83 -0.31
N GLU A 83 5.63 7.87 -0.21
CA GLU A 83 6.30 8.49 -1.36
C GLU A 83 7.51 7.65 -1.79
N TRP A 84 7.63 7.38 -3.10
CA TRP A 84 8.69 6.57 -3.69
C TRP A 84 9.34 7.29 -4.88
N ASN A 85 10.66 7.15 -4.97
CA ASN A 85 11.46 7.60 -6.13
C ASN A 85 11.69 6.44 -7.11
N ALA A 86 10.62 5.69 -7.38
CA ALA A 86 10.57 4.63 -8.38
C ALA A 86 9.12 4.49 -8.87
N PRO A 87 8.88 3.95 -10.08
CA PRO A 87 7.52 3.71 -10.58
C PRO A 87 6.75 2.67 -9.74
N ALA A 88 7.45 1.64 -9.23
CA ALA A 88 6.91 0.58 -8.40
C ALA A 88 7.97 -0.02 -7.47
N GLY A 89 7.56 -0.88 -6.54
CA GLY A 89 8.45 -1.66 -5.68
C GLY A 89 9.22 -2.72 -6.45
N SER A 90 10.43 -3.05 -6.00
CA SER A 90 11.36 -3.95 -6.71
C SER A 90 10.87 -5.39 -6.86
N ASP A 91 9.87 -5.81 -6.10
CA ASP A 91 9.27 -7.14 -6.08
C ASP A 91 7.86 -7.20 -6.68
N ALA A 92 7.42 -6.10 -7.31
CA ALA A 92 6.19 -6.06 -8.09
C ALA A 92 6.27 -7.07 -9.24
N SER A 93 5.36 -8.05 -9.27
CA SER A 93 5.48 -9.22 -10.15
C SER A 93 4.74 -9.08 -11.48
N LEU A 94 3.65 -8.30 -11.53
CA LEU A 94 2.83 -8.02 -12.72
C LEU A 94 2.20 -6.63 -12.58
N GLU A 95 2.22 -5.82 -13.64
CA GLU A 95 1.67 -4.45 -13.63
C GLU A 95 0.34 -4.42 -14.38
N PHE A 96 -0.74 -4.02 -13.69
CA PHE A 96 -2.03 -3.73 -14.33
C PHE A 96 -2.28 -2.23 -14.28
N ALA A 97 -2.04 -1.55 -15.41
CA ALA A 97 -2.27 -0.11 -15.53
C ALA A 97 -3.77 0.18 -15.69
N VAL A 98 -4.31 1.01 -14.80
CA VAL A 98 -5.66 1.58 -14.90
C VAL A 98 -5.48 3.08 -15.19
N GLY A 99 -5.97 3.53 -16.35
CA GLY A 99 -5.98 4.94 -16.70
C GLY A 99 -6.94 5.71 -15.80
N VAL A 100 -6.55 6.92 -15.41
CA VAL A 100 -7.43 7.87 -14.74
C VAL A 100 -7.88 8.86 -15.81
N GLU A 101 -9.18 8.86 -16.15
CA GLU A 101 -9.78 9.82 -17.10
C GLU A 101 -10.13 11.16 -16.43
#